data_AF-A0A2T2UVM8-F1
#
_entry.id   AF-A0A2T2UVM8-F1
#
_cell.length_a   1.000
_cell.length_b   1.000
_cell.length_c   1.000
_cell.angle_alpha   90.00
_cell.angle_beta   90.00
_cell.angle_gamma   90.00
#
_symmetry.space_group_name_H-M   'P 1'
#
loop_
_entity.id
_entity.type
_entity.pdbx_description
1 polymer ?
#
loop_
_entity_poly.entity_id
_entity_poly.type
_entity_poly.pdbx_seq_one_letter_code
_entity_poly.pdbx_strand_id
1 'polypeptide(L)'
;MYCTGCYTSVENGQETCPGCGATLSDQPQTGLPPLREEEPPVPSSSRSVSLSEATAVSVACPHCEARPVEEVATGQQLTSFLVDHQADTYTFVGCHRCVRGKLLSTAGTTALLGWWGLLGLFVPPFVVLWNVARGCYNRGPNRHLVEELVEATQSFSLLADPEAFDAEAYHPLDGHVRGLARLAVAAAQSGGTMGETQRDAIRDGLAALAPDYPPSSIDIILQQVAEERLDAEGVAAELASALTPGWKRSALQLVSQVYQADSVPGDPDLMHTLAEHMGVEGDDVGASL
;
A
#
# COMPACT_ATOMS: atom_id res chain seq x y z
N MET A 1 -22.34 15.84 10.74
CA MET A 1 -20.94 16.27 10.55
C MET A 1 -20.05 15.10 10.98
N TYR A 2 -18.89 14.84 10.37
CA TYR A 2 -18.03 13.72 10.80
C TYR A 2 -16.87 14.26 11.65
N CYS A 3 -16.57 13.58 12.76
CA CYS A 3 -15.38 13.92 13.56
C CYS A 3 -14.11 13.55 12.79
N THR A 4 -13.18 14.48 12.61
CA THR A 4 -11.93 14.21 11.88
C THR A 4 -10.98 13.26 12.62
N GLY A 5 -11.14 13.10 13.94
CA GLY A 5 -10.31 12.19 14.74
C GLY A 5 -10.73 10.72 14.64
N CYS A 6 -12.03 10.43 14.49
CA CYS A 6 -12.55 9.05 14.57
C CYS A 6 -13.66 8.72 13.55
N TYR A 7 -13.98 9.65 12.64
CA TYR A 7 -14.97 9.50 11.56
C TYR A 7 -16.39 9.12 12.00
N THR A 8 -16.72 9.19 13.29
CA THR A 8 -18.07 8.97 13.79
C THR A 8 -18.97 10.13 13.36
N SER A 9 -20.20 9.81 12.93
CA SER A 9 -21.26 10.78 12.69
C SER A 9 -21.59 11.53 13.99
N VAL A 10 -21.50 12.86 13.94
CA VAL A 10 -21.87 13.77 15.02
C VAL A 10 -23.10 14.57 14.61
N GLU A 11 -24.09 14.61 15.50
CA GLU A 11 -25.29 15.44 15.35
C GLU A 11 -24.94 16.92 15.52
N ASN A 12 -25.65 17.79 14.78
CA ASN A 12 -25.45 19.24 14.90
C ASN A 12 -25.77 19.72 16.32
N GLY A 13 -24.79 20.35 16.97
CA GLY A 13 -24.92 20.93 18.31
C GLY A 13 -24.19 20.19 19.44
N GLN A 14 -23.52 19.07 19.16
CA GLN A 14 -22.64 18.43 20.15
C GLN A 14 -21.28 19.16 20.21
N GLU A 15 -20.83 19.52 21.42
CA GLU A 15 -19.52 20.18 21.64
C GLU A 15 -18.36 19.20 21.68
N THR A 16 -18.64 17.91 21.88
CA THR A 16 -17.65 16.82 21.97
C THR A 16 -18.09 15.64 21.14
N CYS A 17 -17.16 15.01 20.41
CA CYS A 17 -17.45 13.82 19.64
C CYS A 17 -17.76 12.62 20.57
N PRO A 18 -18.89 11.91 20.39
CA PRO A 18 -19.24 10.76 21.23
C PRO A 18 -18.30 9.56 21.04
N GLY A 19 -17.62 9.46 19.89
CA GLY A 19 -16.72 8.34 19.60
C GLY A 19 -15.33 8.46 20.23
N CYS A 20 -14.79 9.67 20.39
CA CYS A 20 -13.41 9.87 20.85
C CYS A 20 -13.22 10.95 21.92
N GLY A 21 -14.27 11.67 22.32
CA GLY A 21 -14.20 12.73 23.32
C GLY A 21 -13.52 14.02 22.87
N ALA A 22 -13.09 14.13 21.60
CA ALA A 22 -12.48 15.35 21.08
C ALA A 22 -13.49 16.52 21.10
N THR A 23 -13.08 17.67 21.64
CA THR A 23 -13.83 18.93 21.58
C THR A 23 -13.88 19.46 20.15
N LEU A 24 -15.07 19.73 19.65
CA LEU A 24 -15.35 20.20 18.29
C LEU A 24 -15.23 21.72 18.13
N SER A 25 -14.64 22.39 19.13
CA SER A 25 -14.39 23.83 19.10
C SER A 25 -13.34 24.18 18.05
N ASP A 26 -13.69 25.14 17.19
CA ASP A 26 -12.85 25.80 16.18
C ASP A 26 -12.64 25.09 14.84
N GLN A 27 -13.68 24.45 14.27
CA GLN A 27 -13.78 24.53 12.81
C GLN A 27 -14.24 25.94 12.42
N PRO A 28 -13.44 26.72 11.67
CA PRO A 28 -13.86 28.02 11.19
C PRO A 28 -15.15 27.81 10.41
N GLN A 29 -16.21 28.49 10.85
CA GLN A 29 -17.46 28.55 10.08
C GLN A 29 -17.08 28.99 8.68
N THR A 30 -17.14 28.07 7.71
CA THR A 30 -17.15 28.39 6.30
C THR A 30 -18.48 29.08 6.03
N GLY A 31 -18.58 30.34 6.45
CA GLY A 31 -19.56 31.26 5.93
C GLY A 31 -19.31 31.32 4.44
N LEU A 32 -20.26 30.84 3.65
CA LEU A 32 -20.22 31.06 2.21
C LEU A 32 -20.02 32.56 1.98
N PRO A 33 -18.98 32.98 1.25
CA PRO A 33 -18.84 34.36 0.86
C PRO A 33 -20.08 34.76 0.04
N PRO A 34 -20.56 36.02 0.16
CA PRO A 34 -21.67 36.50 -0.64
C PRO A 34 -21.36 36.29 -2.12
N LEU A 35 -22.35 35.75 -2.86
CA LEU A 35 -22.31 35.58 -4.31
C LEU A 35 -21.92 36.91 -4.96
N ARG A 36 -20.64 37.03 -5.33
CA ARG A 36 -20.10 38.11 -6.13
C ARG A 36 -20.42 37.75 -7.58
N GLU A 37 -21.11 38.64 -8.28
CA GLU A 37 -21.39 38.52 -9.72
C GLU A 37 -20.13 38.06 -10.46
N GLU A 38 -20.23 36.88 -11.09
CA GLU A 38 -19.17 36.31 -11.91
C GLU A 38 -18.86 37.24 -13.08
N GLU A 39 -17.68 37.84 -13.02
CA GLU A 39 -17.00 38.42 -14.16
C GLU A 39 -16.70 37.27 -15.17
N PRO A 40 -16.94 37.46 -16.48
CA PRO A 40 -16.79 36.40 -17.47
C PRO A 40 -15.37 35.82 -17.46
N PRO A 41 -15.23 34.48 -17.61
CA PRO A 41 -13.94 33.81 -17.48
C PRO A 41 -12.95 34.35 -18.51
N VAL A 42 -11.85 34.92 -18.00
CA VAL A 42 -10.64 35.19 -18.78
C VAL A 42 -10.19 33.86 -19.38
N PRO A 43 -9.96 33.76 -20.70
CA PRO A 43 -9.57 32.51 -21.33
C PRO A 43 -8.27 32.03 -20.70
N SER A 44 -8.38 30.92 -19.97
CA SER A 44 -7.29 30.18 -19.37
C SER A 44 -6.26 29.89 -20.46
N SER A 45 -5.14 30.60 -20.39
CA SER A 45 -3.94 30.27 -21.13
C SER A 45 -3.64 28.80 -20.88
N SER A 46 -3.67 28.02 -21.96
CA SER A 46 -3.27 26.63 -22.01
C SER A 46 -1.81 26.51 -21.57
N ARG A 47 -1.61 26.36 -20.25
CA ARG A 47 -0.33 25.97 -19.68
C ARG A 47 -0.09 24.53 -20.14
N SER A 48 0.75 24.38 -21.17
CA SER A 48 1.26 23.09 -21.59
C SER A 48 1.93 22.44 -20.40
N VAL A 49 1.29 21.42 -19.82
CA VAL A 49 1.89 20.56 -18.79
C VAL A 49 3.09 19.90 -19.45
N SER A 50 4.29 20.33 -19.06
CA SER A 50 5.53 19.72 -19.52
C SER A 50 5.62 18.32 -18.91
N LEU A 51 5.65 17.29 -19.76
CA LEU A 51 5.82 15.86 -19.45
C LEU A 51 7.15 15.49 -18.74
N SER A 52 7.78 16.43 -18.04
CA SER A 52 9.08 16.25 -17.39
C SER A 52 9.05 16.35 -15.86
N GLU A 53 7.89 16.59 -15.25
CA GLU A 53 7.78 16.70 -13.80
C GLU A 53 7.38 15.34 -13.22
N ALA A 54 8.38 14.48 -13.14
CA ALA A 54 8.36 13.23 -12.43
C ALA A 54 8.04 13.48 -10.94
N THR A 55 6.93 12.94 -10.44
CA THR A 55 6.55 13.00 -9.03
C THR A 55 7.64 12.39 -8.14
N ALA A 56 8.48 13.25 -7.57
CA ALA A 56 9.53 12.84 -6.66
C ALA A 56 8.96 12.64 -5.25
N VAL A 57 9.40 11.62 -4.53
CA VAL A 57 9.08 11.43 -3.12
C VAL A 57 10.03 12.32 -2.31
N SER A 58 9.51 13.24 -1.51
CA SER A 58 10.22 14.21 -0.66
C SER A 58 11.21 13.61 0.36
N VAL A 59 11.31 12.28 0.42
CA VAL A 59 12.35 11.56 1.15
C VAL A 59 13.69 11.72 0.41
N ALA A 60 14.73 12.17 1.13
CA ALA A 60 16.07 12.28 0.56
C ALA A 60 16.60 10.90 0.12
N CYS A 61 17.26 10.87 -1.04
CA CYS A 61 17.83 9.66 -1.63
C CYS A 61 18.88 9.06 -0.68
N PRO A 62 18.78 7.77 -0.32
CA PRO A 62 19.67 7.13 0.66
C PRO A 62 21.13 7.00 0.19
N HIS A 63 21.42 7.30 -1.08
CA HIS A 63 22.75 7.17 -1.66
C HIS A 63 23.51 8.48 -1.76
N CYS A 64 22.81 9.60 -1.99
CA CYS A 64 23.47 10.88 -2.19
C CYS A 64 22.98 11.98 -1.25
N GLU A 65 21.86 11.77 -0.55
CA GLU A 65 21.22 12.68 0.41
C GLU A 65 20.86 14.08 -0.14
N ALA A 66 21.21 14.38 -1.39
CA ALA A 66 21.09 15.69 -2.01
C ALA A 66 19.87 15.85 -2.91
N ARG A 67 19.17 14.75 -3.23
CA ARG A 67 18.02 14.72 -4.14
C ARG A 67 16.92 13.83 -3.57
N PRO A 68 15.64 14.11 -3.86
CA PRO A 68 14.55 13.23 -3.46
C PRO A 68 14.65 11.84 -4.14
N VAL A 69 13.95 10.85 -3.58
CA VAL A 69 13.75 9.55 -4.24
C VAL A 69 12.83 9.75 -5.44
N GLU A 70 13.27 9.35 -6.62
CA GLU A 70 12.55 9.57 -7.88
C GLU A 70 12.15 8.25 -8.53
N GLU A 71 12.83 7.16 -8.21
CA GLU A 71 12.74 5.91 -8.97
C GLU A 71 12.99 4.68 -8.10
N VAL A 72 12.21 3.61 -8.34
CA VAL A 72 12.57 2.22 -8.02
C VAL A 72 12.84 1.48 -9.31
N ALA A 73 13.96 0.78 -9.36
CA ALA A 73 14.29 -0.09 -10.48
C ALA A 73 14.90 -1.40 -10.00
N THR A 74 14.45 -2.49 -10.63
CA THR A 74 15.05 -3.82 -10.48
C THR A 74 16.15 -4.02 -11.52
N GLY A 75 17.31 -4.47 -11.05
CA GLY A 75 18.44 -4.90 -11.87
C GLY A 75 18.71 -6.38 -11.67
N GLN A 76 19.23 -7.04 -12.71
CA GLN A 76 19.59 -8.47 -12.65
C GLN A 76 21.11 -8.63 -12.70
N GLN A 77 21.66 -9.42 -11.78
CA GLN A 77 23.05 -9.81 -11.80
C GLN A 77 23.15 -11.29 -12.17
N LEU A 78 23.98 -11.61 -13.15
CA LEU A 78 24.26 -12.99 -13.52
C LEU A 78 25.75 -13.25 -13.40
N THR A 79 26.11 -14.15 -12.49
CA THR A 79 27.47 -14.64 -12.29
C THR A 79 27.51 -16.06 -12.81
N SER A 80 28.33 -16.33 -13.83
CA SER A 80 28.50 -17.69 -14.36
C SER A 80 29.88 -18.21 -14.03
N PHE A 81 29.93 -19.46 -13.61
CA PHE A 81 31.13 -20.26 -13.44
C PHE A 81 31.14 -21.35 -14.53
N LEU A 82 32.23 -22.12 -14.65
CA LEU A 82 32.32 -23.17 -15.68
C LEU A 82 31.21 -24.23 -15.59
N VAL A 83 30.73 -24.50 -14.37
CA VAL A 83 29.79 -25.61 -14.09
C VAL A 83 28.43 -25.11 -13.59
N ASP A 84 28.37 -23.91 -13.02
CA ASP A 84 27.18 -23.39 -12.35
C ASP A 84 26.95 -21.91 -12.67
N HIS A 85 25.74 -21.43 -12.42
CA HIS A 85 25.36 -20.03 -12.61
C HIS A 85 24.48 -19.56 -11.45
N GLN A 86 24.71 -18.33 -11.02
CA GLN A 86 23.91 -17.66 -10.00
C GLN A 86 23.27 -16.42 -10.62
N ALA A 87 21.93 -16.38 -10.55
CA ALA A 87 21.13 -15.25 -10.99
C ALA A 87 20.49 -14.58 -9.76
N ASP A 88 20.89 -13.33 -9.50
CA ASP A 88 20.36 -12.54 -8.39
C ASP A 88 19.58 -11.35 -8.95
N THR A 89 18.50 -10.97 -8.28
CA THR A 89 17.72 -9.77 -8.60
C THR A 89 17.86 -8.77 -7.47
N TYR A 90 18.19 -7.53 -7.80
CA TYR A 90 18.38 -6.44 -6.85
C TYR A 90 17.40 -5.31 -7.15
N THR A 91 16.69 -4.85 -6.12
CA THR A 91 15.83 -3.67 -6.19
C THR A 91 16.60 -2.46 -5.66
N PHE A 92 16.68 -1.39 -6.46
CA PHE A 92 17.34 -0.15 -6.10
C PHE A 92 16.31 0.97 -5.97
N VAL A 93 16.38 1.72 -4.86
CA VAL A 93 15.51 2.87 -4.57
C VAL A 93 16.36 4.13 -4.42
N GLY A 94 16.07 5.18 -5.18
CA GLY A 94 16.81 6.43 -5.05
C GLY A 94 16.48 7.49 -6.09
N CYS A 95 17.33 8.53 -6.17
CA CYS A 95 17.25 9.49 -7.27
C CYS A 95 17.72 8.85 -8.58
N HIS A 96 17.25 9.38 -9.72
CA HIS A 96 17.50 8.81 -11.04
C HIS A 96 19.00 8.62 -11.34
N ARG A 97 19.85 9.57 -10.95
CA ARG A 97 21.31 9.49 -11.15
C ARG A 97 21.94 8.33 -10.38
N CYS A 98 21.53 8.11 -9.14
CA CYS A 98 22.08 7.04 -8.30
C CYS A 98 21.60 5.66 -8.77
N VAL A 99 20.31 5.53 -9.07
CA VAL A 99 19.73 4.27 -9.58
C VAL A 99 20.36 3.89 -10.92
N ARG A 100 20.51 4.84 -11.85
CA ARG A 100 21.23 4.63 -13.11
C ARG A 100 22.67 4.16 -12.90
N GLY A 101 23.39 4.78 -11.96
CA GLY A 101 24.76 4.39 -11.62
C GLY A 101 24.84 2.94 -11.11
N LYS A 102 23.88 2.53 -10.25
CA LYS A 102 23.79 1.17 -9.73
C LYS A 102 23.45 0.16 -10.82
N LEU A 103 22.45 0.42 -11.66
CA LEU A 103 22.09 -0.45 -12.79
C LEU A 103 23.26 -0.65 -13.76
N LEU A 104 23.99 0.42 -14.10
CA LEU A 104 25.17 0.33 -14.96
C LEU A 104 26.33 -0.43 -14.27
N SER A 105 26.48 -0.29 -12.95
CA SER A 105 27.44 -1.08 -12.17
C SER A 105 27.09 -2.56 -12.18
N THR A 106 25.81 -2.91 -12.02
CA THR A 106 25.32 -4.30 -12.11
C THR A 106 25.52 -4.86 -13.52
N ALA A 107 25.20 -4.06 -14.55
CA ALA A 107 25.48 -4.42 -15.94
C ALA A 107 26.98 -4.69 -16.17
N GLY A 108 27.86 -3.82 -15.65
CA GLY A 108 29.31 -4.00 -15.73
C GLY A 108 29.78 -5.27 -15.00
N THR A 109 29.21 -5.55 -13.83
CA THR A 109 29.54 -6.76 -13.05
C THR A 109 29.13 -8.02 -13.80
N THR A 110 27.90 -8.08 -14.31
CA THR A 110 27.42 -9.18 -15.17
C THR A 110 28.25 -9.30 -16.45
N ALA A 111 28.65 -8.19 -17.06
CA ALA A 111 29.50 -8.18 -18.25
C ALA A 111 30.96 -8.61 -17.97
N LEU A 112 31.41 -8.70 -16.72
CA LEU A 112 32.74 -9.21 -16.38
C LEU A 112 32.68 -10.67 -15.90
N LEU A 113 31.65 -11.00 -15.11
CA LEU A 113 31.55 -12.28 -14.42
C LEU A 113 30.57 -13.26 -15.07
N GLY A 114 29.80 -12.83 -16.08
CA GLY A 114 28.79 -13.67 -16.72
C GLY A 114 29.31 -14.67 -17.75
N TRP A 115 30.55 -14.57 -18.22
CA TRP A 115 31.00 -15.27 -19.44
C TRP A 115 31.65 -16.63 -19.23
N TRP A 116 31.89 -17.07 -18.00
CA TRP A 116 32.77 -18.22 -17.74
C TRP A 116 32.11 -19.59 -17.94
N GLY A 117 30.89 -19.68 -18.47
CA GLY A 117 30.17 -20.93 -18.73
C GLY A 117 29.53 -20.99 -20.12
N LEU A 118 29.06 -22.18 -20.54
CA LEU A 118 28.46 -22.38 -21.88
C LEU A 118 27.18 -21.54 -22.07
N LEU A 119 26.33 -21.45 -21.05
CA LEU A 119 25.17 -20.55 -21.03
C LEU A 119 25.58 -19.07 -20.90
N GLY A 120 26.75 -18.82 -20.30
CA GLY A 120 27.37 -17.51 -20.14
C GLY A 120 27.76 -16.84 -21.47
N LEU A 121 27.80 -17.55 -22.59
CA LEU A 121 28.00 -16.92 -23.90
C LEU A 121 26.72 -16.28 -24.44
N PHE A 122 25.55 -16.81 -24.06
CA PHE A 122 24.26 -16.43 -24.65
C PHE A 122 23.41 -15.55 -23.76
N VAL A 123 23.32 -15.85 -22.46
CA VAL A 123 22.39 -15.15 -21.53
C VAL A 123 22.90 -13.77 -21.08
N PRO A 124 24.18 -13.59 -20.65
CA PRO A 124 24.69 -12.30 -20.19
C PRO A 124 24.54 -11.14 -21.18
N PRO A 125 24.71 -11.29 -22.51
CA PRO A 125 24.44 -10.21 -23.46
C PRO A 125 23.05 -9.59 -23.28
N PHE A 126 22.01 -10.43 -23.07
CA PHE A 126 20.64 -9.95 -22.89
C PHE A 126 20.45 -9.29 -21.52
N VAL A 127 21.02 -9.84 -20.45
CA VAL A 127 20.94 -9.25 -19.10
C VAL A 127 21.66 -7.91 -19.05
N VAL A 128 22.85 -7.81 -19.66
CA VAL A 128 23.61 -6.55 -19.77
C VAL A 128 22.82 -5.53 -20.59
N LEU A 129 22.29 -5.92 -21.74
CA LEU A 129 21.50 -5.02 -22.58
C LEU A 129 20.23 -4.55 -21.86
N TRP A 130 19.55 -5.44 -21.13
CA TRP A 130 18.38 -5.11 -20.31
C TRP A 130 18.74 -4.06 -19.24
N ASN A 131 19.77 -4.29 -18.44
CA ASN A 131 20.17 -3.34 -17.39
C ASN A 131 20.64 -1.99 -17.95
N VAL A 132 21.36 -1.99 -19.08
CA VAL A 132 21.79 -0.75 -19.76
C VAL A 132 20.59 -0.01 -20.34
N ALA A 133 19.68 -0.73 -21.01
CA ALA A 133 18.46 -0.14 -21.56
C ALA A 133 17.61 0.46 -20.43
N ARG A 134 17.37 -0.30 -19.35
CA ARG A 134 16.66 0.17 -18.15
C ARG A 134 17.32 1.43 -17.58
N GLY A 135 18.64 1.41 -17.36
CA GLY A 135 19.37 2.56 -16.81
C GLY A 135 19.43 3.80 -17.71
N CYS A 136 19.28 3.64 -19.04
CA CYS A 136 19.28 4.75 -19.99
C CYS A 136 17.88 5.28 -20.31
N TYR A 137 16.85 4.42 -20.26
CA TYR A 137 15.49 4.72 -20.72
C TYR A 137 14.46 4.85 -19.59
N ASN A 138 14.73 4.40 -18.35
CA ASN A 138 13.85 4.75 -17.24
C ASN A 138 13.89 6.26 -17.04
N ARG A 139 12.76 6.93 -17.31
CA ARG A 139 12.56 8.35 -17.02
C ARG A 139 11.19 8.47 -16.36
N GLY A 140 11.17 8.64 -15.05
CA GLY A 140 9.97 8.97 -14.30
C GLY A 140 9.67 8.02 -13.14
N PRO A 141 8.75 8.44 -12.25
CA PRO A 141 8.30 7.61 -11.15
C PRO A 141 7.60 6.40 -11.74
N ASN A 142 8.14 5.23 -11.45
CA ASN A 142 7.54 3.99 -11.93
C ASN A 142 6.30 3.71 -11.08
N ARG A 143 5.24 3.14 -11.66
CA ARG A 143 4.08 2.67 -10.87
C ARG A 143 4.52 1.74 -9.71
N HIS A 144 5.59 0.99 -9.93
CA HIS A 144 6.29 0.22 -8.91
C HIS A 144 6.78 1.02 -7.70
N LEU A 145 7.27 2.25 -7.86
CA LEU A 145 7.67 3.08 -6.71
C LEU A 145 6.47 3.35 -5.81
N VAL A 146 5.29 3.56 -6.41
CA VAL A 146 4.05 3.81 -5.67
C VAL A 146 3.52 2.53 -5.05
N GLU A 147 3.51 1.42 -5.79
CA GLU A 147 3.13 0.10 -5.24
C GLU A 147 4.00 -0.26 -4.03
N GLU A 148 5.33 -0.10 -4.14
CA GLU A 148 6.27 -0.35 -3.05
C GLU A 148 6.10 0.62 -1.87
N LEU A 149 5.79 1.90 -2.13
CA LEU A 149 5.51 2.87 -1.05
C LEU A 149 4.19 2.59 -0.34
N VAL A 150 3.17 2.14 -1.09
CA VAL A 150 1.88 1.77 -0.51
C VAL A 150 1.97 0.46 0.25
N GLU A 151 2.69 -0.52 -0.28
CA GLU A 151 3.01 -1.76 0.42
C GLU A 151 3.83 -1.49 1.69
N ALA A 152 4.77 -0.54 1.62
CA ALA A 152 5.50 -0.04 2.79
C ALA A 152 4.66 0.85 3.73
N THR A 153 3.35 1.02 3.48
CA THR A 153 2.41 1.81 4.29
C THR A 153 2.78 3.29 4.48
N GLN A 154 3.60 3.85 3.60
CA GLN A 154 3.97 5.26 3.67
C GLN A 154 2.91 6.14 3.00
N SER A 155 2.47 7.18 3.71
CA SER A 155 1.43 8.09 3.23
C SER A 155 1.87 8.88 1.99
N PHE A 156 0.97 9.03 1.01
CA PHE A 156 1.16 9.81 -0.22
C PHE A 156 1.54 11.28 -0.02
N SER A 157 1.48 11.79 1.22
CA SER A 157 1.97 13.10 1.62
C SER A 157 3.44 13.34 1.30
N LEU A 158 4.18 12.28 0.99
CA LEU A 158 5.57 12.37 0.59
C LEU A 158 5.75 12.68 -0.90
N LEU A 159 4.72 12.60 -1.76
CA LEU A 159 4.85 12.93 -3.19
C LEU A 159 4.95 14.45 -3.41
N ALA A 160 5.93 14.90 -4.19
CA ALA A 160 6.21 16.31 -4.47
C ALA A 160 5.20 16.96 -5.44
N ASP A 161 4.53 16.14 -6.25
CA ASP A 161 3.47 16.57 -7.17
C ASP A 161 2.38 15.48 -7.29
N PRO A 162 1.34 15.55 -6.45
CA PRO A 162 0.26 14.57 -6.43
C PRO A 162 -0.67 14.65 -7.67
N GLU A 163 -0.63 15.74 -8.46
CA GLU A 163 -1.51 15.93 -9.64
C GLU A 163 -0.96 15.24 -10.90
N ALA A 164 0.36 15.03 -11.00
CA ALA A 164 0.99 14.25 -12.07
C ALA A 164 0.79 12.72 -11.93
N PHE A 165 0.21 12.28 -10.82
CA PHE A 165 -0.18 10.91 -10.55
C PHE A 165 -1.66 10.70 -10.89
N ASP A 166 -1.96 9.61 -11.61
CA ASP A 166 -3.34 9.18 -11.87
C ASP A 166 -3.94 8.59 -10.58
N ALA A 167 -4.20 9.47 -9.61
CA ALA A 167 -4.79 9.14 -8.32
C ALA A 167 -6.18 8.51 -8.48
N GLU A 168 -6.86 8.70 -9.62
CA GLU A 168 -8.16 8.08 -9.89
C GLU A 168 -8.05 6.55 -9.98
N ALA A 169 -6.88 6.02 -10.40
CA ALA A 169 -6.63 4.58 -10.43
C ALA A 169 -6.31 3.98 -9.05
N TYR A 170 -5.90 4.79 -8.07
CA TYR A 170 -5.48 4.33 -6.75
C TYR A 170 -6.48 4.77 -5.69
N HIS A 171 -7.32 3.85 -5.23
CA HIS A 171 -8.25 4.18 -4.15
C HIS A 171 -7.45 4.41 -2.86
N PRO A 172 -7.65 5.51 -2.11
CA PRO A 172 -6.90 5.80 -0.88
C PRO A 172 -7.04 4.72 0.20
N LEU A 173 -8.08 3.87 0.09
CA LEU A 173 -8.34 2.75 0.98
C LEU A 173 -7.69 1.42 0.53
N ASP A 174 -7.02 1.36 -0.62
CA ASP A 174 -6.53 0.10 -1.19
C ASP A 174 -5.61 -0.69 -0.25
N GLY A 175 -4.64 0.00 0.37
CA GLY A 175 -3.75 -0.62 1.37
C GLY A 175 -4.49 -1.10 2.62
N HIS A 176 -5.50 -0.34 3.08
CA HIS A 176 -6.32 -0.73 4.23
C HIS A 176 -7.16 -1.96 3.91
N VAL A 177 -7.90 -1.94 2.79
CA VAL A 177 -8.77 -3.03 2.35
C VAL A 177 -7.96 -4.31 2.08
N ARG A 178 -6.80 -4.21 1.42
CA ARG A 178 -5.91 -5.35 1.18
C ARG A 178 -5.35 -5.90 2.50
N GLY A 179 -4.91 -5.05 3.41
CA GLY A 179 -4.44 -5.46 4.73
C GLY A 179 -5.52 -6.22 5.52
N LEU A 180 -6.72 -5.66 5.59
CA LEU A 180 -7.86 -6.27 6.26
C LEU A 180 -8.27 -7.60 5.60
N ALA A 181 -8.25 -7.67 4.26
CA ALA A 181 -8.50 -8.90 3.52
C ALA A 181 -7.47 -9.99 3.88
N ARG A 182 -6.17 -9.65 3.92
CA ARG A 182 -5.10 -10.59 4.33
C ARG A 182 -5.33 -11.11 5.75
N LEU A 183 -5.66 -10.23 6.71
CA LEU A 183 -5.92 -10.65 8.08
C LEU A 183 -7.14 -11.58 8.17
N ALA A 184 -8.25 -11.21 7.52
CA ALA A 184 -9.48 -11.97 7.58
C ALA A 184 -9.36 -13.35 6.89
N VAL A 185 -8.64 -13.41 5.76
CA VAL A 185 -8.33 -14.68 5.08
C VAL A 185 -7.38 -15.54 5.92
N ALA A 186 -6.34 -14.95 6.52
CA ALA A 186 -5.42 -15.68 7.40
C ALA A 186 -6.16 -16.28 8.61
N ALA A 187 -7.06 -15.50 9.22
CA ALA A 187 -7.89 -15.97 10.32
C ALA A 187 -8.86 -17.08 9.86
N ALA A 188 -9.49 -16.97 8.70
CA ALA A 188 -10.31 -18.05 8.15
C ALA A 188 -9.49 -19.33 7.90
N GLN A 189 -8.26 -19.19 7.39
CA GLN A 189 -7.36 -20.30 7.09
C GLN A 189 -6.83 -21.01 8.34
N SER A 190 -6.76 -20.33 9.50
CA SER A 190 -6.34 -20.94 10.77
C SER A 190 -7.26 -22.10 11.20
N GLY A 191 -8.54 -22.03 10.84
CA GLY A 191 -9.54 -23.07 11.10
C GLY A 191 -9.58 -24.18 10.03
N GLY A 192 -8.77 -24.08 8.97
CA GLY A 192 -8.76 -25.03 7.85
C GLY A 192 -8.89 -24.35 6.49
N THR A 193 -9.55 -25.00 5.54
CA THR A 193 -9.80 -24.40 4.21
C THR A 193 -10.93 -23.38 4.31
N MET A 194 -10.69 -22.15 3.85
CA MET A 194 -11.69 -21.09 3.82
C MET A 194 -12.94 -21.50 3.00
N GLY A 195 -14.10 -21.52 3.66
CA GLY A 195 -15.39 -21.82 3.04
C GLY A 195 -15.95 -20.67 2.21
N GLU A 196 -16.99 -20.94 1.42
CA GLU A 196 -17.70 -19.92 0.63
C GLU A 196 -18.44 -18.91 1.53
N THR A 197 -19.05 -19.39 2.62
CA THR A 197 -19.71 -18.58 3.66
C THR A 197 -18.76 -17.58 4.32
N GLN A 198 -17.54 -18.02 4.63
CA GLN A 198 -16.49 -17.15 5.18
C GLN A 198 -16.04 -16.11 4.16
N ARG A 199 -15.83 -16.52 2.90
CA ARG A 199 -15.45 -15.59 1.83
C ARG A 199 -16.50 -14.49 1.65
N ASP A 200 -17.77 -14.84 1.64
CA ASP A 200 -18.88 -13.88 1.53
C ASP A 200 -18.91 -12.94 2.75
N ALA A 201 -18.70 -13.47 3.96
CA ALA A 201 -18.59 -12.65 5.17
C ALA A 201 -17.42 -11.65 5.11
N ILE A 202 -16.26 -12.08 4.59
CA ILE A 202 -15.11 -11.17 4.39
C ILE A 202 -15.47 -10.07 3.38
N ARG A 203 -16.06 -10.46 2.23
CA ARG A 203 -16.47 -9.52 1.18
C ARG A 203 -17.44 -8.46 1.72
N ASP A 204 -18.49 -8.89 2.40
CA ASP A 204 -19.53 -8.00 2.94
C ASP A 204 -18.98 -7.12 4.06
N GLY A 205 -18.14 -7.68 4.93
CA GLY A 205 -17.49 -6.93 6.00
C GLY A 205 -16.53 -5.86 5.47
N LEU A 206 -15.74 -6.17 4.43
CA LEU A 206 -14.88 -5.19 3.77
C LEU A 206 -15.69 -4.09 3.08
N ALA A 207 -16.78 -4.45 2.39
CA ALA A 207 -17.67 -3.47 1.74
C ALA A 207 -18.35 -2.56 2.77
N ALA A 208 -18.72 -3.08 3.94
CA ALA A 208 -19.29 -2.28 5.02
C ALA A 208 -18.27 -1.32 5.66
N LEU A 209 -17.02 -1.75 5.81
CA LEU A 209 -15.93 -0.93 6.36
C LEU A 209 -15.42 0.13 5.37
N ALA A 210 -15.55 -0.11 4.07
CA ALA A 210 -15.08 0.76 3.00
C ALA A 210 -16.18 0.97 1.93
N PRO A 211 -17.27 1.69 2.25
CA PRO A 211 -18.44 1.81 1.36
C PRO A 211 -18.13 2.51 0.04
N ASP A 212 -17.10 3.35 0.00
CA ASP A 212 -16.65 4.04 -1.22
C ASP A 212 -15.74 3.16 -2.10
N TYR A 213 -15.28 2.01 -1.58
CA TYR A 213 -14.36 1.14 -2.30
C TYR A 213 -15.11 0.23 -3.30
N PRO A 214 -14.67 0.13 -4.57
CA PRO A 214 -15.40 -0.63 -5.59
C PRO A 214 -15.55 -2.11 -5.22
N PRO A 215 -16.79 -2.67 -5.21
CA PRO A 215 -17.01 -4.08 -4.85
C PRO A 215 -16.25 -5.07 -5.75
N SER A 216 -16.07 -4.76 -7.03
CA SER A 216 -15.29 -5.59 -7.96
C SER A 216 -13.81 -5.66 -7.59
N SER A 217 -13.26 -4.60 -6.99
CA SER A 217 -11.87 -4.58 -6.54
C SER A 217 -11.68 -5.43 -5.28
N ILE A 218 -12.67 -5.48 -4.39
CA ILE A 218 -12.68 -6.39 -3.23
C ILE A 218 -12.59 -7.83 -3.70
N ASP A 219 -13.38 -8.21 -4.72
CA ASP A 219 -13.33 -9.57 -5.28
C ASP A 219 -11.97 -9.94 -5.85
N ILE A 220 -11.33 -9.01 -6.58
CA ILE A 220 -9.98 -9.21 -7.12
C ILE A 220 -8.97 -9.42 -5.99
N ILE A 221 -9.03 -8.58 -4.94
CA ILE A 221 -8.15 -8.69 -3.76
C ILE A 221 -8.36 -10.03 -3.08
N LEU A 222 -9.62 -10.44 -2.82
CA LEU A 222 -9.92 -11.70 -2.15
C LEU A 222 -9.47 -12.90 -2.97
N GLN A 223 -9.59 -12.85 -4.30
CA GLN A 223 -9.08 -13.90 -5.16
C GLN A 223 -7.55 -14.04 -5.06
N GLN A 224 -6.83 -12.91 -5.09
CA GLN A 224 -5.36 -12.89 -4.97
C GLN A 224 -4.91 -13.42 -3.60
N VAL A 225 -5.51 -12.89 -2.53
CA VAL A 225 -5.14 -13.20 -1.14
C VAL A 225 -5.51 -14.63 -0.75
N ALA A 226 -6.59 -15.20 -1.30
CA ALA A 226 -7.01 -16.56 -0.99
C ALA A 226 -6.02 -17.65 -1.44
N GLU A 227 -5.13 -17.34 -2.40
CA GLU A 227 -4.09 -18.26 -2.87
C GLU A 227 -2.83 -18.21 -1.97
N GLU A 228 -2.69 -17.18 -1.13
CA GLU A 228 -1.59 -17.04 -0.20
C GLU A 228 -1.77 -17.94 1.03
N ARG A 229 -0.66 -18.50 1.54
CA ARG A 229 -0.62 -19.12 2.87
C ARG A 229 -0.18 -18.06 3.86
N LEU A 230 -1.13 -17.56 4.64
CA LEU A 230 -0.90 -16.46 5.55
C LEU A 230 -0.89 -16.94 7.00
N ASP A 231 0.01 -16.35 7.78
CA ASP A 231 0.01 -16.49 9.24
C ASP A 231 -0.76 -15.31 9.84
N ALA A 232 -1.85 -15.60 10.55
CA ALA A 232 -2.76 -14.57 11.06
C ALA A 232 -2.06 -13.67 12.09
N GLU A 233 -1.19 -14.24 12.93
CA GLU A 233 -0.42 -13.50 13.93
C GLU A 233 0.60 -12.56 13.27
N GLY A 234 1.36 -13.07 12.29
CA GLY A 234 2.28 -12.27 11.49
C GLY A 234 1.60 -11.11 10.78
N VAL A 235 0.46 -11.35 10.12
CA VAL A 235 -0.30 -10.30 9.43
C VAL A 235 -0.85 -9.27 10.43
N ALA A 236 -1.35 -9.69 11.59
CA ALA A 236 -1.81 -8.78 12.62
C ALA A 236 -0.68 -7.88 13.16
N ALA A 237 0.51 -8.45 13.38
CA ALA A 237 1.68 -7.70 13.83
C ALA A 237 2.14 -6.67 12.79
N GLU A 238 2.12 -7.00 11.50
CA GLU A 238 2.39 -6.05 10.41
C GLU A 238 1.38 -4.89 10.41
N LEU A 239 0.09 -5.21 10.47
CA LEU A 239 -0.99 -4.22 10.44
C LEU A 239 -1.07 -3.35 11.70
N ALA A 240 -0.58 -3.84 12.84
CA ALA A 240 -0.60 -3.12 14.11
C ALA A 240 0.08 -1.74 14.02
N SER A 241 1.12 -1.63 13.19
CA SER A 241 1.85 -0.37 12.99
C SER A 241 1.21 0.52 11.91
N ALA A 242 0.48 -0.08 10.97
CA ALA A 242 -0.09 0.60 9.81
C ALA A 242 -1.49 1.18 10.06
N LEU A 243 -2.28 0.53 10.92
CA LEU A 243 -3.68 0.88 11.14
C LEU A 243 -3.86 1.86 12.32
N THR A 244 -4.77 2.81 12.16
CA THR A 244 -5.26 3.64 13.28
C THR A 244 -6.02 2.78 14.31
N PRO A 245 -6.17 3.22 15.57
CA PRO A 245 -6.93 2.49 16.59
C PRO A 245 -8.36 2.10 16.17
N GLY A 246 -9.07 2.96 15.42
CA GLY A 246 -10.40 2.65 14.90
C GLY A 246 -10.38 1.48 13.93
N TRP A 247 -9.47 1.53 12.95
CA TRP A 247 -9.29 0.46 11.96
C TRP A 247 -8.86 -0.87 12.59
N LYS A 248 -8.05 -0.84 13.66
CA LYS A 248 -7.69 -2.07 14.41
C LYS A 248 -8.92 -2.74 15.00
N ARG A 249 -9.82 -1.98 15.64
CA ARG A 249 -11.08 -2.55 16.17
C ARG A 249 -11.95 -3.12 15.06
N SER A 250 -12.08 -2.38 13.95
CA SER A 250 -12.80 -2.83 12.77
C SER A 250 -12.23 -4.13 12.19
N ALA A 251 -10.91 -4.30 12.18
CA ALA A 251 -10.29 -5.52 11.70
C ALA A 251 -10.60 -6.72 12.61
N LEU A 252 -10.54 -6.55 13.94
CA LEU A 252 -10.92 -7.61 14.89
C LEU A 252 -12.41 -7.96 14.78
N GLN A 253 -13.26 -6.96 14.57
CA GLN A 253 -14.69 -7.18 14.34
C GLN A 253 -14.93 -7.95 13.04
N LEU A 254 -14.21 -7.62 11.96
CA LEU A 254 -14.25 -8.36 10.70
C LEU A 254 -13.85 -9.82 10.92
N VAL A 255 -12.73 -10.09 11.60
CA VAL A 255 -12.30 -11.46 11.91
C VAL A 255 -13.35 -12.22 12.73
N SER A 256 -13.96 -11.58 13.72
CA SER A 256 -15.05 -12.19 14.48
C SER A 256 -16.25 -12.56 13.60
N GLN A 257 -16.68 -11.67 12.69
CA GLN A 257 -17.78 -11.95 11.78
C GLN A 257 -17.49 -13.17 10.90
N VAL A 258 -16.24 -13.32 10.46
CA VAL A 258 -15.78 -14.46 9.67
C VAL A 258 -15.86 -15.77 10.46
N TYR A 259 -15.49 -15.77 11.74
CA TYR A 259 -15.66 -16.97 12.58
C TYR A 259 -17.13 -17.33 12.82
N GLN A 260 -18.01 -16.34 12.96
CA GLN A 260 -19.44 -16.57 13.15
C GLN A 260 -20.13 -17.13 11.89
N ALA A 261 -19.56 -16.90 10.70
CA ALA A 261 -20.19 -17.26 9.43
C ALA A 261 -20.30 -18.78 9.16
N ASP A 262 -19.38 -19.60 9.66
CA ASP A 262 -19.31 -21.02 9.27
C ASP A 262 -19.81 -22.02 10.33
N SER A 263 -20.38 -21.56 11.44
CA SER A 263 -20.74 -22.41 12.61
C SER A 263 -19.58 -23.26 13.18
N VAL A 264 -18.38 -23.15 12.62
CA VAL A 264 -17.15 -23.73 13.15
C VAL A 264 -16.75 -22.84 14.33
N PRO A 265 -16.63 -23.39 15.54
CA PRO A 265 -16.13 -22.61 16.66
C PRO A 265 -14.73 -22.13 16.31
N GLY A 266 -14.58 -20.82 16.12
CA GLY A 266 -13.27 -20.20 15.96
C GLY A 266 -12.40 -20.48 17.18
N ASP A 267 -11.08 -20.45 17.00
CA ASP A 267 -10.16 -20.59 18.12
C ASP A 267 -10.26 -19.32 19.00
N PRO A 268 -10.80 -19.43 20.23
CA PRO A 268 -10.94 -18.27 21.11
C PRO A 268 -9.58 -17.69 21.51
N ASP A 269 -8.53 -18.52 21.54
CA ASP A 269 -7.17 -18.08 21.91
C ASP A 269 -6.56 -17.25 20.78
N LEU A 270 -6.91 -17.55 19.52
CA LEU A 270 -6.44 -16.77 18.37
C LEU A 270 -6.98 -15.34 18.40
N MET A 271 -8.27 -15.14 18.70
CA MET A 271 -8.82 -13.78 18.81
C MET A 271 -8.11 -12.94 19.88
N HIS A 272 -7.78 -13.55 21.02
CA HIS A 272 -7.02 -12.87 22.06
C HIS A 272 -5.60 -12.51 21.59
N THR A 273 -4.94 -13.44 20.90
CA THR A 273 -3.58 -13.26 20.35
C THR A 273 -3.55 -12.18 19.27
N LEU A 274 -4.54 -12.14 18.37
CA LEU A 274 -4.65 -11.08 17.36
C LEU A 274 -4.90 -9.70 18.00
N ALA A 275 -5.73 -9.64 19.05
CA ALA A 275 -5.96 -8.39 19.78
C ALA A 275 -4.67 -7.89 20.46
N GLU A 276 -3.91 -8.79 21.08
CA GLU A 276 -2.60 -8.49 21.66
C GLU A 276 -1.62 -7.96 20.61
N HIS A 277 -1.46 -8.65 19.47
CA HIS A 277 -0.58 -8.22 18.39
C HIS A 277 -0.97 -6.86 17.81
N MET A 278 -2.28 -6.59 17.71
CA MET A 278 -2.77 -5.30 17.23
C MET A 278 -2.69 -4.20 18.30
N GLY A 279 -2.41 -4.53 19.56
CA GLY A 279 -2.37 -3.59 20.67
C GLY A 279 -3.77 -3.03 21.00
N VAL A 280 -4.80 -3.85 20.88
CA VAL A 280 -6.17 -3.54 21.31
C VAL A 280 -6.41 -4.20 22.67
N GLU A 281 -6.72 -3.40 23.69
CA GLU A 281 -6.99 -3.93 25.03
C GLU A 281 -8.23 -4.83 25.01
N GLY A 282 -8.15 -5.99 25.68
CA GLY A 282 -9.18 -7.05 25.58
C GLY A 282 -10.58 -6.61 26.02
N ASP A 283 -10.69 -5.61 26.90
CA ASP A 283 -11.97 -5.07 27.39
C ASP A 283 -12.79 -4.39 26.27
N ASP A 284 -12.13 -3.87 25.23
CA ASP A 284 -12.79 -3.23 24.08
C ASP A 284 -13.38 -4.25 23.10
N VAL A 285 -12.85 -5.46 23.05
CA VAL A 285 -13.26 -6.50 22.09
C VAL A 285 -14.56 -7.18 22.54
N GLY A 286 -14.71 -7.42 23.84
CA GLY A 286 -15.87 -8.13 24.40
C GLY A 286 -17.18 -7.34 24.40
N ALA A 287 -17.16 -6.01 24.29
CA ALA A 287 -18.37 -5.19 24.29
C ALA A 287 -19.14 -5.20 22.95
N SER A 288 -18.52 -5.71 21.88
CA SER A 288 -19.05 -5.70 20.52
C SER A 288 -19.38 -7.09 19.96
N LEU A 289 -19.09 -8.14 20.72
CA LEU A 289 -19.41 -9.55 20.43
C LEU A 289 -20.74 -9.95 21.06
#